data_AF-A0A6M3JZ59-F1
#
_entry.id   AF-A0A6M3JZ59-F1
#
_cell.length_a   1.000
_cell.length_b   1.000
_cell.length_c   1.000
_cell.angle_alpha   90.00
_cell.angle_beta   90.00
_cell.angle_gamma   90.00
#
_symmetry.space_group_name_H-M   'P 1'
#
loop_
_entity.id
_entity.type
_entity.pdbx_description
1 polymer ?
#
loop_
_entity_poly.entity_id
_entity_poly.type
_entity_poly.pdbx_seq_one_letter_code
_entity_poly.pdbx_strand_id
1 'polypeptide(L)'
;MPELNQKLNQKPVVLQGLHLSVHTPTEERLTVQIEDLEPVIFAELGLEIEDWMEIVDEEYKVRETRGRGWQGRGKRITKDERVRLLKFSPFPSSLSNVLRSIRRELYIEIHKQCSVLEGSQQGRYKQNIYILPYVNAGAFMVYLQTLDEKINELNKDIQLFQKTDNAEIVFNILTKYKVAGLLDKQWSIPHITFDVTPLSLDPNVVLNMVEAQRGTIADQLNEEEQQGLERLQRSLQVQYKETVIKTIESLKTELNGIMSKFIMAKKLDPENARIELEQLRRKAASIGLEAMASSVIEPLLMAIDDPQKAVENFGTETIFGKQEVSKEVNMRIEGLIDNIFG
;
A
#
# COMPACT_ATOMS: atom_id res chain seq x y z
N MET A 1 -4.20 -57.04 6.97
CA MET A 1 -4.04 -55.61 7.29
C MET A 1 -4.29 -54.77 6.04
N PRO A 2 -5.55 -54.51 5.64
CA PRO A 2 -5.89 -53.71 4.47
C PRO A 2 -6.57 -52.37 4.87
N GLU A 3 -5.98 -51.63 5.82
CA GLU A 3 -6.56 -50.38 6.35
C GLU A 3 -5.76 -49.11 6.02
N LEU A 4 -4.81 -49.16 5.08
CA LEU A 4 -3.99 -47.99 4.72
C LEU A 4 -4.37 -47.30 3.39
N ASN A 5 -5.39 -47.77 2.68
CA ASN A 5 -5.77 -47.22 1.36
C ASN A 5 -7.09 -46.43 1.33
N GLN A 6 -7.63 -46.02 2.49
CA GLN A 6 -8.87 -45.24 2.57
C GLN A 6 -8.70 -43.75 2.91
N LYS A 7 -7.47 -43.22 2.92
CA LYS A 7 -7.25 -41.78 3.12
C LYS A 7 -6.82 -41.10 1.82
N LEU A 8 -7.67 -40.15 1.43
CA LEU A 8 -7.42 -39.00 0.54
C LEU A 8 -7.79 -39.16 -0.95
N ASN A 9 -9.03 -39.55 -1.21
CA ASN A 9 -9.80 -39.04 -2.36
C ASN A 9 -10.41 -37.64 -2.03
N GLN A 10 -9.68 -36.82 -1.26
CA GLN A 10 -10.10 -35.46 -0.93
C GLN A 10 -9.66 -34.56 -2.09
N LYS A 11 -10.64 -33.95 -2.79
CA LYS A 11 -10.34 -32.90 -3.77
C LYS A 11 -9.47 -31.84 -3.08
N PRO A 12 -8.37 -31.37 -3.72
CA PRO A 12 -7.53 -30.34 -3.13
C PRO A 12 -8.37 -29.11 -2.80
N VAL A 13 -8.27 -28.63 -1.57
CA VAL A 13 -8.91 -27.37 -1.15
C VAL A 13 -8.10 -26.24 -1.78
N VAL A 14 -8.66 -25.61 -2.80
CA VAL A 14 -8.04 -24.46 -3.47
C VAL A 14 -8.51 -23.19 -2.78
N LEU A 15 -7.56 -22.46 -2.20
CA LEU A 15 -7.80 -21.14 -1.64
C LEU A 15 -7.87 -20.12 -2.78
N GLN A 16 -8.98 -19.41 -2.91
CA GLN A 16 -9.20 -18.44 -3.99
C GLN A 16 -9.69 -17.12 -3.41
N GLY A 17 -9.16 -16.01 -3.93
CA GLY A 17 -9.52 -14.66 -3.54
C GLY A 17 -8.35 -13.69 -3.61
N LEU A 18 -8.59 -12.49 -3.10
CA LEU A 18 -7.64 -11.40 -3.06
C LEU A 18 -7.15 -11.23 -1.62
N HIS A 19 -5.85 -11.25 -1.40
CA HIS A 19 -5.27 -10.73 -0.18
C HIS A 19 -5.58 -9.23 -0.11
N LEU A 20 -6.17 -8.79 1.00
CA LEU A 20 -6.61 -7.40 1.18
C LEU A 20 -5.77 -6.72 2.26
N SER A 21 -5.10 -5.62 1.88
CA SER A 21 -4.55 -4.63 2.80
C SER A 21 -5.38 -3.36 2.69
N VAL A 22 -5.89 -2.83 3.82
CA VAL A 22 -6.65 -1.58 3.83
C VAL A 22 -6.03 -0.61 4.81
N HIS A 23 -5.85 0.63 4.36
CA HIS A 23 -5.37 1.74 5.17
C HIS A 23 -6.46 2.80 5.28
N THR A 24 -6.83 3.11 6.52
CA THR A 24 -7.88 4.08 6.83
C THR A 24 -7.28 5.30 7.51
N PRO A 25 -7.69 6.52 7.15
CA PRO A 25 -7.26 7.72 7.85
C PRO A 25 -7.65 7.69 9.34
N THR A 26 -6.83 8.36 10.17
CA THR A 26 -7.06 8.47 11.61
C THR A 26 -7.35 9.89 12.09
N GLU A 27 -7.96 10.01 13.25
CA GLU A 27 -8.29 11.29 13.89
C GLU A 27 -7.02 12.12 14.19
N GLU A 28 -5.86 11.47 14.22
CA GLU A 28 -4.57 12.14 14.35
C GLU A 28 -4.32 13.14 13.23
N ARG A 29 -4.92 12.94 12.05
CA ARG A 29 -4.90 13.91 10.94
C ARG A 29 -5.55 15.24 11.31
N LEU A 30 -6.53 15.21 12.23
CA LEU A 30 -7.24 16.38 12.78
C LEU A 30 -6.65 16.87 14.10
N THR A 31 -5.44 16.44 14.44
CA THR A 31 -4.79 16.79 15.69
C THR A 31 -3.61 17.74 15.46
N VAL A 32 -3.37 18.63 16.42
CA VAL A 32 -2.19 19.49 16.54
C VAL A 32 -1.37 19.01 17.74
N GLN A 33 -0.06 19.09 17.60
CA GLN A 33 0.89 18.79 18.66
C GLN A 33 1.83 19.98 18.81
N ILE A 34 1.88 20.52 20.03
CA ILE A 34 2.76 21.61 20.42
C ILE A 34 3.79 21.04 21.37
N GLU A 35 5.06 21.20 21.05
CA GLU A 35 6.18 20.72 21.85
C GLU A 35 6.93 21.88 22.49
N ASP A 36 7.73 21.55 23.50
CA ASP A 36 8.68 22.45 24.16
C ASP A 36 8.03 23.68 24.82
N LEU A 37 6.85 23.49 25.39
CA LEU A 37 6.16 24.55 26.13
C LEU A 37 6.75 24.74 27.53
N GLU A 38 6.97 26.01 27.89
CA GLU A 38 7.28 26.39 29.27
C GLU A 38 6.14 25.98 30.22
N PRO A 39 6.42 25.61 31.48
CA PRO A 39 5.41 25.08 32.40
C PRO A 39 4.20 26.00 32.61
N VAL A 40 4.43 27.31 32.67
CA VAL A 40 3.36 28.31 32.87
C VAL A 40 2.50 28.40 31.62
N ILE A 41 3.14 28.60 30.46
CA ILE A 41 2.47 28.64 29.16
C ILE A 41 1.66 27.36 28.91
N PHE A 42 2.24 26.19 29.21
CA PHE A 42 1.57 24.91 29.05
C PHE A 42 0.26 24.81 29.85
N ALA A 43 0.27 25.29 31.10
CA ALA A 43 -0.90 25.25 31.96
C ALA A 43 -1.98 26.26 31.50
N GLU A 44 -1.58 27.50 31.21
CA GLU A 44 -2.51 28.57 30.79
C GLU A 44 -3.12 28.27 29.42
N LEU A 45 -2.29 27.88 28.44
CA LEU A 45 -2.76 27.48 27.11
C LEU A 45 -3.65 26.24 27.17
N GLY A 46 -3.31 25.27 28.02
CA GLY A 46 -4.11 24.06 28.21
C GLY A 46 -5.53 24.39 28.68
N LEU A 47 -5.66 25.28 29.68
CA LEU A 47 -6.95 25.72 30.21
C LEU A 47 -7.77 26.50 29.17
N GLU A 48 -7.18 27.48 28.48
CA GLU A 48 -7.90 28.25 27.45
C GLU A 48 -8.38 27.37 26.29
N ILE A 49 -7.58 26.37 25.90
CA ILE A 49 -7.98 25.39 24.89
C ILE A 49 -9.10 24.50 25.42
N GLU A 50 -9.06 24.07 26.68
CA GLU A 50 -10.11 23.24 27.28
C GLU A 50 -11.46 23.96 27.31
N ASP A 51 -11.48 25.22 27.78
CA ASP A 51 -12.67 26.06 27.82
C ASP A 51 -13.24 26.30 26.41
N TRP A 52 -12.36 26.61 25.44
CA TRP A 52 -12.76 26.78 24.05
C TRP A 52 -13.32 25.47 23.45
N MET A 53 -12.70 24.32 23.73
CA MET A 53 -13.16 23.02 23.25
C MET A 53 -14.55 22.69 23.78
N GLU A 54 -14.84 22.99 25.04
CA GLU A 54 -16.16 22.78 25.64
C GLU A 54 -17.24 23.62 24.95
N ILE A 55 -16.96 24.91 24.71
CA ILE A 55 -17.89 25.82 24.00
C ILE A 55 -18.19 25.30 22.59
N VAL A 56 -17.14 24.99 21.83
CA VAL A 56 -17.29 24.52 20.44
C VAL A 56 -17.97 23.16 20.38
N ASP A 57 -17.66 22.24 21.29
CA ASP A 57 -18.30 20.93 21.29
C ASP A 57 -19.79 21.01 21.66
N GLU A 58 -20.19 21.92 22.54
CA GLU A 58 -21.59 22.11 22.89
C GLU A 58 -22.40 22.72 21.72
N GLU A 59 -21.81 23.66 20.97
CA GLU A 59 -22.45 24.25 19.79
C GLU A 59 -22.64 23.24 18.64
N TYR A 60 -21.68 22.34 18.43
CA TYR A 60 -21.68 21.37 17.32
C TYR A 60 -22.23 19.99 17.73
N LYS A 61 -22.87 19.91 18.89
CA LYS A 61 -23.36 18.67 19.50
C LYS A 61 -24.64 18.19 18.81
N VAL A 62 -24.52 17.09 18.06
CA VAL A 62 -25.70 16.39 17.51
C VAL A 62 -26.35 15.45 18.55
N ARG A 63 -25.57 14.99 19.54
CA ARG A 63 -26.01 14.07 20.61
C ARG A 63 -25.26 14.34 21.91
N GLU A 64 -25.90 14.07 23.05
CA GLU A 64 -25.20 14.03 24.33
C GLU A 64 -24.07 13.02 24.31
N THR A 65 -22.85 13.54 24.34
CA THR A 65 -21.61 12.78 24.34
C THR A 65 -20.73 13.29 25.48
N ARG A 66 -19.90 12.41 26.02
CA ARG A 66 -18.87 12.79 26.99
C ARG A 66 -17.91 13.74 26.29
N GLY A 67 -17.71 14.93 26.86
CA GLY A 67 -16.79 15.94 26.34
C GLY A 67 -15.37 15.39 26.16
N ARG A 68 -14.58 16.08 25.34
CA ARG A 68 -13.15 15.78 25.12
C ARG A 68 -12.30 16.84 25.81
N GLY A 69 -11.12 16.41 26.25
CA GLY A 69 -10.07 17.31 26.72
C GLY A 69 -8.84 17.22 25.84
N TRP A 70 -7.90 18.11 26.09
CA TRP A 70 -6.55 18.03 25.54
C TRP A 70 -5.76 16.90 26.22
N GLN A 71 -4.68 16.43 25.58
CA GLN A 71 -3.77 15.43 26.12
C GLN A 71 -2.41 16.05 26.42
N GLY A 72 -2.06 16.09 27.70
CA GLY A 72 -0.74 16.51 28.18
C GLY A 72 0.21 15.35 28.38
N ARG A 73 1.40 15.40 27.78
CA ARG A 73 2.47 14.44 28.09
C ARG A 73 3.78 15.18 28.37
N GLY A 74 4.49 14.74 29.42
CA GLY A 74 5.84 15.21 29.72
C GLY A 74 6.86 14.13 29.39
N LYS A 75 7.81 14.39 28.48
CA LYS A 75 8.96 13.52 28.21
C LYS A 75 10.19 14.10 28.88
N ARG A 76 10.84 13.34 29.77
CA ARG A 76 12.11 13.73 30.38
C ARG A 76 13.23 13.56 29.35
N ILE A 77 13.95 14.63 29.04
CA ILE A 77 15.10 14.60 28.10
C ILE A 77 16.41 14.51 28.88
N THR A 78 16.55 15.27 29.97
CA THR A 78 17.71 15.22 30.88
C THR A 78 17.28 15.08 32.34
N LYS A 79 18.21 15.02 33.30
CA LYS A 79 17.85 14.94 34.73
C LYS A 79 16.95 16.11 35.16
N ASP A 80 17.11 17.29 34.56
CA ASP A 80 16.42 18.50 34.99
C ASP A 80 15.45 19.07 33.95
N GLU A 81 15.48 18.59 32.69
CA GLU A 81 14.58 19.08 31.64
C GLU A 81 13.49 18.07 31.27
N ARG A 82 12.25 18.55 31.30
CA ARG A 82 11.07 17.86 30.77
C ARG A 82 10.53 18.67 29.60
N VAL A 83 10.46 18.05 28.44
CA VAL A 83 9.69 18.59 27.31
C VAL A 83 8.22 18.29 27.55
N ARG A 84 7.43 19.36 27.57
CA ARG A 84 5.97 19.30 27.69
C ARG A 84 5.38 19.31 26.30
N LEU A 85 4.43 18.41 26.10
CA LEU A 85 3.72 18.21 24.85
C LEU A 85 2.24 18.41 25.11
N LEU A 86 1.65 19.32 24.34
CA LEU A 86 0.22 19.58 24.32
C LEU A 86 -0.36 19.07 23.01
N LYS A 87 -1.26 18.07 23.08
CA LYS A 87 -1.92 17.48 21.91
C LYS A 87 -3.43 17.68 22.00
N PHE A 88 -4.03 18.32 21.00
CA PHE A 88 -5.47 18.59 20.94
C PHE A 88 -5.95 18.69 19.50
N SER A 89 -7.27 18.66 19.28
CA SER A 89 -7.88 18.82 17.96
C SER A 89 -8.57 20.19 17.86
N PRO A 90 -8.20 21.04 16.89
CA PRO A 90 -8.79 22.36 16.70
C PRO A 90 -10.12 22.31 15.93
N PHE A 91 -10.69 21.13 15.74
CA PHE A 91 -12.00 20.92 15.10
C PHE A 91 -12.99 20.38 16.11
N PRO A 92 -14.30 20.54 15.98
CA PRO A 92 -15.28 19.91 16.87
C PRO A 92 -15.11 18.39 16.96
N SER A 93 -15.48 17.82 18.11
CA SER A 93 -15.45 16.38 18.36
C SER A 93 -16.33 15.59 17.37
N SER A 94 -17.42 16.18 16.89
CA SER A 94 -18.30 15.62 15.87
C SER A 94 -17.53 15.23 14.60
N LEU A 95 -16.62 16.08 14.13
CA LEU A 95 -15.79 15.79 12.94
C LEU A 95 -14.81 14.63 13.18
N SER A 96 -14.16 14.60 14.34
CA SER A 96 -13.28 13.48 14.72
C SER A 96 -14.06 12.17 14.88
N ASN A 97 -15.32 12.23 15.34
CA ASN A 97 -16.17 11.07 15.52
C ASN A 97 -16.61 10.45 14.17
N VAL A 98 -16.73 11.25 13.10
CA VAL A 98 -16.97 10.74 11.74
C VAL A 98 -15.85 9.76 11.34
N LEU A 99 -14.58 10.12 11.55
CA LEU A 99 -13.45 9.23 11.24
C LEU A 99 -13.44 7.95 12.08
N ARG A 100 -13.84 8.04 13.35
CA ARG A 100 -14.02 6.85 14.21
C ARG A 100 -15.11 5.94 13.68
N SER A 101 -16.23 6.53 13.21
CA SER A 101 -17.34 5.78 12.63
C SER A 101 -16.90 5.09 11.34
N ILE A 102 -16.29 5.82 10.41
CA ILE A 102 -15.78 5.27 9.15
C ILE A 102 -14.84 4.10 9.40
N ARG A 103 -13.88 4.23 10.33
CA ARG A 103 -12.96 3.14 10.66
C ARG A 103 -13.69 1.93 11.25
N ARG A 104 -14.63 2.15 12.17
CA ARG A 104 -15.41 1.07 12.78
C ARG A 104 -16.26 0.35 11.73
N GLU A 105 -16.96 1.10 10.90
CA GLU A 105 -17.79 0.63 9.79
C GLU A 105 -16.96 -0.21 8.81
N LEU A 106 -15.80 0.29 8.38
CA LEU A 106 -14.88 -0.43 7.53
C LEU A 106 -14.41 -1.75 8.14
N TYR A 107 -14.00 -1.77 9.42
CA TYR A 107 -13.58 -3.01 10.05
C TYR A 107 -14.72 -4.03 10.18
N ILE A 108 -15.95 -3.57 10.45
CA ILE A 108 -17.13 -4.44 10.46
C ILE A 108 -17.33 -5.04 9.06
N GLU A 109 -17.24 -4.24 8.01
CA GLU A 109 -17.43 -4.74 6.65
C GLU A 109 -16.30 -5.67 6.20
N ILE A 110 -15.04 -5.38 6.55
CA ILE A 110 -13.91 -6.30 6.33
C ILE A 110 -14.19 -7.65 7.00
N HIS A 111 -14.64 -7.65 8.27
CA HIS A 111 -14.95 -8.89 8.98
C HIS A 111 -16.16 -9.65 8.42
N LYS A 112 -17.08 -8.95 7.76
CA LYS A 112 -18.26 -9.53 7.12
C LYS A 112 -17.95 -10.11 5.74
N GLN A 113 -17.13 -9.42 4.95
CA GLN A 113 -16.89 -9.74 3.54
C GLN A 113 -15.63 -10.57 3.32
N CYS A 114 -14.68 -10.55 4.27
CA CYS A 114 -13.39 -11.24 4.15
C CYS A 114 -13.27 -12.43 5.10
N SER A 115 -12.50 -13.43 4.67
CA SER A 115 -12.04 -14.55 5.49
C SER A 115 -10.69 -14.25 6.13
N VAL A 116 -10.47 -14.61 7.39
CA VAL A 116 -9.17 -14.46 8.06
C VAL A 116 -8.37 -15.75 7.88
N LEU A 117 -7.21 -15.67 7.24
CA LEU A 117 -6.31 -16.82 7.03
C LEU A 117 -5.46 -17.12 8.25
N GLU A 118 -4.84 -16.07 8.77
CA GLU A 118 -3.85 -16.17 9.83
C GLU A 118 -3.95 -14.90 10.68
N GLY A 119 -4.04 -15.09 12.00
CA GLY A 119 -3.86 -14.02 12.96
C GLY A 119 -2.48 -14.18 13.58
N SER A 120 -1.48 -13.46 13.10
CA SER A 120 -0.19 -13.45 13.78
C SER A 120 -0.30 -12.58 15.02
N GLN A 121 -0.06 -13.16 16.20
CA GLN A 121 -0.03 -12.43 17.46
C GLN A 121 1.42 -12.28 17.91
N GLN A 122 2.01 -11.11 17.69
CA GLN A 122 3.30 -10.75 18.29
C GLN A 122 3.04 -9.90 19.54
N GLY A 123 3.05 -10.55 20.70
CA GLY A 123 2.76 -9.90 21.99
C GLY A 123 1.30 -9.42 22.08
N ARG A 124 1.09 -8.09 22.18
CA ARG A 124 -0.24 -7.46 22.15
C ARG A 124 -0.73 -7.11 20.74
N TYR A 125 0.13 -7.21 19.74
CA TYR A 125 -0.19 -6.84 18.37
C TYR A 125 -0.74 -8.06 17.62
N LYS A 126 -1.97 -7.96 17.14
CA LYS A 126 -2.61 -9.00 16.32
C LYS A 126 -2.74 -8.47 14.89
N GLN A 127 -2.03 -9.07 13.96
CA GLN A 127 -2.15 -8.77 12.54
C GLN A 127 -2.93 -9.91 11.88
N ASN A 128 -4.10 -9.60 11.35
CA ASN A 128 -4.92 -10.55 10.60
C ASN A 128 -4.60 -10.41 9.11
N ILE A 129 -4.38 -11.54 8.45
CA ILE A 129 -4.31 -11.63 6.99
C ILE A 129 -5.73 -11.88 6.48
N TYR A 130 -6.27 -10.94 5.71
CA TYR A 130 -7.62 -11.00 5.16
C TYR A 130 -7.59 -11.47 3.70
N ILE A 131 -8.49 -12.40 3.36
CA ILE A 131 -8.84 -12.73 1.99
C ILE A 131 -10.23 -12.18 1.70
N LEU A 132 -10.33 -11.36 0.66
CA LEU A 132 -11.58 -10.98 0.03
C LEU A 132 -11.92 -12.01 -1.07
N PRO A 133 -12.98 -12.82 -0.91
CA PRO A 133 -13.47 -13.68 -1.99
C PRO A 133 -13.92 -12.82 -3.19
N TYR A 134 -13.66 -13.29 -4.41
CA TYR A 134 -14.04 -12.55 -5.64
C TYR A 134 -15.54 -12.25 -5.70
N VAL A 135 -16.38 -13.18 -5.25
CA VAL A 135 -17.83 -13.03 -5.17
C VAL A 135 -18.24 -11.80 -4.37
N ASN A 136 -17.50 -11.48 -3.31
CA ASN A 136 -17.79 -10.37 -2.41
C ASN A 136 -17.08 -9.07 -2.83
N ALA A 137 -16.19 -9.13 -3.82
CA ALA A 137 -15.30 -8.03 -4.14
C ALA A 137 -16.06 -6.82 -4.70
N GLY A 138 -17.06 -7.04 -5.57
CA GLY A 138 -17.90 -5.97 -6.11
C GLY A 138 -18.62 -5.19 -5.00
N ALA A 139 -19.38 -5.89 -4.16
CA ALA A 139 -20.10 -5.30 -3.03
C ALA A 139 -19.15 -4.55 -2.06
N PHE A 140 -17.98 -5.13 -1.78
CA PHE A 140 -16.98 -4.49 -0.93
C PHE A 140 -16.44 -3.19 -1.54
N MET A 141 -16.19 -3.15 -2.85
CA MET A 141 -15.74 -1.93 -3.54
C MET A 141 -16.79 -0.82 -3.53
N VAL A 142 -18.08 -1.17 -3.70
CA VAL A 142 -19.18 -0.20 -3.58
C VAL A 142 -19.21 0.39 -2.16
N TYR A 143 -19.06 -0.46 -1.15
CA TYR A 143 -19.04 0.00 0.24
C TYR A 143 -17.88 0.97 0.55
N LEU A 144 -16.68 0.69 0.01
CA LEU A 144 -15.54 1.61 0.16
C LEU A 144 -15.84 2.99 -0.44
N GLN A 145 -16.54 3.04 -1.57
CA GLN A 145 -16.93 4.31 -2.20
C GLN A 145 -17.89 5.10 -1.32
N THR A 146 -18.87 4.44 -0.71
CA THR A 146 -19.77 5.09 0.26
C THR A 146 -19.00 5.69 1.44
N LEU A 147 -17.93 5.03 1.90
CA LEU A 147 -17.08 5.58 2.94
C LEU A 147 -16.21 6.76 2.45
N ASP A 148 -15.72 6.70 1.21
CA ASP A 148 -14.99 7.82 0.59
C ASP A 148 -15.89 9.04 0.34
N GLU A 149 -17.17 8.85 0.05
CA GLU A 149 -18.15 9.93 0.00
C GLU A 149 -18.31 10.61 1.36
N LYS A 150 -18.38 9.84 2.45
CA LYS A 150 -18.37 10.41 3.82
C LYS A 150 -17.08 11.17 4.12
N ILE A 151 -15.93 10.73 3.61
CA ILE A 151 -14.66 11.47 3.72
C ILE A 151 -14.73 12.79 2.95
N ASN A 152 -15.34 12.79 1.76
CA ASN A 152 -15.53 14.01 0.98
C ASN A 152 -16.46 15.01 1.68
N GLU A 153 -17.53 14.54 2.30
CA GLU A 153 -18.42 15.37 3.13
C GLU A 153 -17.66 15.94 4.34
N LEU A 154 -16.91 15.10 5.06
CA LEU A 154 -16.09 15.54 6.18
C LEU A 154 -15.05 16.61 5.75
N ASN A 155 -14.41 16.45 4.60
CA ASN A 155 -13.48 17.45 4.07
C ASN A 155 -14.18 18.79 3.77
N LYS A 156 -15.45 18.78 3.34
CA LYS A 156 -16.24 20.02 3.18
C LYS A 156 -16.55 20.63 4.55
N ASP A 157 -16.96 19.83 5.53
CA ASP A 157 -17.27 20.30 6.88
C ASP A 157 -16.05 20.92 7.57
N ILE A 158 -14.86 20.33 7.38
CA ILE A 158 -13.58 20.89 7.83
C ILE A 158 -13.37 22.28 7.21
N GLN A 159 -13.50 22.41 5.89
CA GLN A 159 -13.33 23.69 5.20
C GLN A 159 -14.36 24.74 5.62
N LEU A 160 -15.58 24.33 5.94
CA LEU A 160 -16.61 25.22 6.47
C LEU A 160 -16.27 25.68 7.88
N PHE A 161 -15.89 24.76 8.76
CA PHE A 161 -15.49 25.09 10.13
C PHE A 161 -14.31 26.07 10.17
N GLN A 162 -13.32 25.91 9.29
CA GLN A 162 -12.17 26.84 9.20
C GLN A 162 -12.55 28.29 8.90
N LYS A 163 -13.76 28.56 8.39
CA LYS A 163 -14.27 29.90 8.08
C LYS A 163 -15.15 30.49 9.19
N THR A 164 -15.31 29.78 10.30
CA THR A 164 -16.15 30.20 11.43
C THR A 164 -15.38 31.01 12.45
N ASP A 165 -16.09 31.83 13.22
CA ASP A 165 -15.53 32.60 14.34
C ASP A 165 -14.82 31.68 15.36
N ASN A 166 -15.33 30.45 15.56
CA ASN A 166 -14.70 29.47 16.44
C ASN A 166 -13.29 29.06 16.00
N ALA A 167 -13.05 28.95 14.69
CA ALA A 167 -11.72 28.70 14.15
C ALA A 167 -10.79 29.92 14.34
N GLU A 168 -11.33 31.13 14.22
CA GLU A 168 -10.59 32.35 14.50
C GLU A 168 -10.23 32.49 15.98
N ILE A 169 -11.13 32.14 16.89
CA ILE A 169 -10.90 32.17 18.34
C ILE A 169 -9.72 31.27 18.72
N VAL A 170 -9.70 30.01 18.26
CA VAL A 170 -8.57 29.12 18.56
C VAL A 170 -7.26 29.62 17.94
N PHE A 171 -7.31 30.20 16.74
CA PHE A 171 -6.13 30.83 16.12
C PHE A 171 -5.61 32.00 16.95
N ASN A 172 -6.50 32.83 17.51
CA ASN A 172 -6.15 33.95 18.37
C ASN A 172 -5.54 33.47 19.70
N ILE A 173 -6.09 32.40 20.31
CA ILE A 173 -5.49 31.75 21.49
C ILE A 173 -4.06 31.29 21.14
N LEU A 174 -3.85 30.56 20.05
CA LEU A 174 -2.51 30.09 19.68
C LEU A 174 -1.54 31.24 19.36
N THR A 175 -2.03 32.34 18.78
CA THR A 175 -1.23 33.52 18.47
C THR A 175 -0.77 34.23 19.73
N LYS A 176 -1.64 34.37 20.73
CA LYS A 176 -1.31 34.94 22.06
C LYS A 176 -0.10 34.24 22.69
N TYR A 177 -0.01 32.92 22.55
CA TYR A 177 1.08 32.09 23.07
C TYR A 177 2.22 31.82 22.07
N LYS A 178 2.24 32.53 20.92
CA LYS A 178 3.29 32.44 19.87
C LYS A 178 3.45 31.04 19.23
N VAL A 179 2.36 30.29 19.12
CA VAL A 179 2.33 28.91 18.57
C VAL A 179 1.38 28.75 17.37
N ALA A 180 0.97 29.86 16.73
CA ALA A 180 -0.05 29.89 15.68
C ALA A 180 0.30 29.14 14.38
N GLY A 181 1.58 29.03 14.01
CA GLY A 181 2.02 28.42 12.74
C GLY A 181 1.65 26.94 12.55
N LEU A 182 1.07 26.31 13.58
CA LEU A 182 0.61 24.92 13.54
C LEU A 182 -0.78 24.74 12.92
N LEU A 183 -1.57 25.83 12.79
CA LEU A 183 -2.89 25.80 12.14
C LEU A 183 -2.82 26.11 10.64
N ASP A 184 -1.71 26.68 10.16
CA ASP A 184 -1.49 27.08 8.76
C ASP A 184 -1.30 25.90 7.79
N LYS A 185 -1.46 24.66 8.26
CA LYS A 185 -1.43 23.49 7.39
C LYS A 185 -2.74 23.34 6.62
N GLN A 186 -2.64 22.82 5.40
CA GLN A 186 -3.84 22.41 4.65
C GLN A 186 -4.43 21.16 5.32
N TRP A 187 -5.62 21.30 5.89
CA TRP A 187 -6.33 20.21 6.52
C TRP A 187 -7.10 19.44 5.45
N SER A 188 -6.67 18.21 5.18
CA SER A 188 -7.38 17.29 4.32
C SER A 188 -7.24 15.86 4.85
N ILE A 189 -8.34 15.12 4.76
CA ILE A 189 -8.37 13.70 5.05
C ILE A 189 -8.21 12.94 3.74
N PRO A 190 -7.16 12.11 3.59
CA PRO A 190 -7.02 11.27 2.42
C PRO A 190 -8.12 10.20 2.37
N HIS A 191 -8.43 9.75 1.17
CA HIS A 191 -9.32 8.61 0.92
C HIS A 191 -8.79 7.32 1.52
N ILE A 192 -9.68 6.35 1.66
CA ILE A 192 -9.32 4.99 2.05
C ILE A 192 -8.49 4.40 0.91
N THR A 193 -7.29 3.92 1.23
CA THR A 193 -6.46 3.22 0.25
C THR A 193 -6.50 1.73 0.54
N PHE A 194 -6.65 0.92 -0.50
CA PHE A 194 -6.62 -0.53 -0.39
C PHE A 194 -5.69 -1.11 -1.44
N ASP A 195 -4.97 -2.15 -1.05
CA ASP A 195 -4.12 -2.95 -1.91
C ASP A 195 -4.67 -4.36 -1.96
N VAL A 196 -4.83 -4.88 -3.17
CA VAL A 196 -5.31 -6.22 -3.42
C VAL A 196 -4.25 -7.03 -4.14
N THR A 197 -3.92 -8.20 -3.61
CA THR A 197 -2.97 -9.11 -4.25
C THR A 197 -3.64 -10.46 -4.49
N PRO A 198 -3.76 -10.94 -5.75
CA PRO A 198 -4.37 -12.23 -6.02
C PRO A 198 -3.52 -13.34 -5.40
N LEU A 199 -4.17 -14.28 -4.71
CA LEU A 199 -3.48 -15.43 -4.10
C LEU A 199 -3.07 -16.51 -5.11
N SER A 200 -3.61 -16.45 -6.33
CA SER A 200 -3.17 -17.26 -7.47
C SER A 200 -2.33 -16.40 -8.42
N LEU A 201 -1.05 -16.75 -8.59
CA LEU A 201 -0.07 -15.99 -9.37
C LEU A 201 -0.08 -16.27 -10.88
N ASP A 202 -1.04 -17.05 -11.40
CA ASP A 202 -1.15 -17.28 -12.84
C ASP A 202 -2.08 -16.21 -13.48
N PRO A 203 -1.56 -15.33 -14.37
CA PRO A 203 -2.35 -14.28 -15.03
C PRO A 203 -3.54 -14.82 -15.82
N ASN A 204 -3.40 -16.00 -16.43
CA ASN A 204 -4.49 -16.67 -17.12
C ASN A 204 -5.52 -17.22 -16.13
N VAL A 205 -5.10 -17.64 -14.94
CA VAL A 205 -6.03 -18.07 -13.89
C VAL A 205 -6.77 -16.88 -13.29
N VAL A 206 -6.14 -15.72 -13.11
CA VAL A 206 -6.84 -14.52 -12.60
C VAL A 206 -7.88 -14.01 -13.59
N LEU A 207 -7.52 -13.85 -14.87
CA LEU A 207 -8.46 -13.46 -15.93
C LEU A 207 -9.56 -14.51 -16.10
N ASN A 208 -9.21 -15.79 -16.25
CA ASN A 208 -10.19 -16.85 -16.43
C ASN A 208 -11.03 -17.12 -15.16
N MET A 209 -10.54 -16.87 -13.95
CA MET A 209 -11.34 -17.02 -12.73
C MET A 209 -12.29 -15.86 -12.53
N VAL A 210 -11.83 -14.62 -12.76
CA VAL A 210 -12.72 -13.46 -12.73
C VAL A 210 -13.79 -13.62 -13.80
N GLU A 211 -13.44 -14.03 -15.02
CA GLU A 211 -14.39 -14.27 -16.10
C GLU A 211 -15.28 -15.51 -15.89
N ALA A 212 -14.76 -16.62 -15.39
CA ALA A 212 -15.55 -17.84 -15.12
C ALA A 212 -16.50 -17.67 -13.92
N GLN A 213 -16.07 -16.96 -12.87
CA GLN A 213 -16.95 -16.61 -11.75
C GLN A 213 -17.93 -15.50 -12.14
N ARG A 214 -17.54 -14.53 -12.97
CA ARG A 214 -18.47 -13.56 -13.58
C ARG A 214 -19.51 -14.29 -14.43
N GLY A 215 -19.13 -15.28 -15.24
CA GLY A 215 -20.10 -16.07 -16.02
C GLY A 215 -21.10 -16.87 -15.18
N THR A 216 -20.79 -17.19 -13.92
CA THR A 216 -21.70 -17.88 -13.00
C THR A 216 -22.49 -16.96 -12.07
N ILE A 217 -22.04 -15.71 -11.89
CA ILE A 217 -22.59 -14.77 -10.90
C ILE A 217 -23.14 -13.48 -11.55
N ALA A 218 -22.86 -13.23 -12.83
CA ALA A 218 -23.29 -12.02 -13.56
C ALA A 218 -24.81 -11.83 -13.56
N ASP A 219 -25.58 -12.92 -13.52
CA ASP A 219 -27.03 -12.87 -13.46
C ASP A 219 -27.59 -12.44 -12.08
N GLN A 220 -26.74 -12.36 -11.05
CA GLN A 220 -27.11 -12.01 -9.67
C GLN A 220 -26.53 -10.67 -9.18
N LEU A 221 -25.64 -10.04 -9.96
CA LEU A 221 -24.99 -8.78 -9.59
C LEU A 221 -25.77 -7.58 -10.09
N ASN A 222 -25.97 -6.59 -9.22
CA ASN A 222 -26.56 -5.32 -9.61
C ASN A 222 -25.56 -4.46 -10.41
N GLU A 223 -26.04 -3.49 -11.18
CA GLU A 223 -25.20 -2.63 -12.04
C GLU A 223 -24.05 -1.94 -11.28
N GLU A 224 -24.30 -1.51 -10.04
CA GLU A 224 -23.28 -0.88 -9.20
C GLU A 224 -22.15 -1.84 -8.80
N GLU A 225 -22.48 -3.11 -8.53
CA GLU A 225 -21.49 -4.14 -8.17
C GLU A 225 -20.64 -4.53 -9.38
N GLN A 226 -21.25 -4.55 -10.58
CA GLN A 226 -20.52 -4.75 -11.83
C GLN A 226 -19.52 -3.63 -12.08
N GLN A 227 -19.92 -2.37 -11.88
CA GLN A 227 -19.01 -1.23 -11.98
C GLN A 227 -17.90 -1.28 -10.92
N GLY A 228 -18.22 -1.72 -9.70
CA GLY A 228 -17.24 -1.96 -8.63
C GLY A 228 -16.17 -2.97 -9.03
N LEU A 229 -16.58 -4.11 -9.62
CA LEU A 229 -15.67 -5.13 -10.13
C LEU A 229 -14.79 -4.64 -11.28
N GLU A 230 -15.33 -3.87 -12.21
CA GLU A 230 -14.54 -3.33 -13.33
C GLU A 230 -13.45 -2.37 -12.85
N ARG A 231 -13.74 -1.54 -11.85
CA ARG A 231 -12.73 -0.67 -11.23
C ARG A 231 -11.64 -1.49 -10.54
N LEU A 232 -12.03 -2.53 -9.82
CA LEU A 232 -11.08 -3.45 -9.20
C LEU A 232 -10.19 -4.14 -10.23
N GLN A 233 -10.76 -4.59 -11.35
CA GLN A 233 -10.01 -5.21 -12.44
C GLN A 233 -9.00 -4.24 -13.06
N ARG A 234 -9.40 -2.98 -13.30
CA ARG A 234 -8.47 -1.94 -13.77
C ARG A 234 -7.35 -1.67 -12.76
N SER A 235 -7.69 -1.56 -11.48
CA SER A 235 -6.70 -1.37 -10.40
C SER A 235 -5.69 -2.52 -10.35
N LEU A 236 -6.18 -3.77 -10.40
CA LEU A 236 -5.34 -4.97 -10.44
C LEU A 236 -4.44 -4.99 -11.67
N GLN A 237 -4.94 -4.61 -12.84
CA GLN A 237 -4.13 -4.52 -14.05
C GLN A 237 -3.02 -3.46 -13.93
N VAL A 238 -3.31 -2.29 -13.36
CA VAL A 238 -2.31 -1.24 -13.13
C VAL A 238 -1.26 -1.71 -12.13
N GLN A 239 -1.67 -2.25 -10.99
CA GLN A 239 -0.76 -2.76 -9.97
C GLN A 239 0.09 -3.93 -10.48
N TYR A 240 -0.48 -4.81 -11.29
CA TYR A 240 0.25 -5.89 -11.95
C TYR A 240 1.33 -5.33 -12.87
N LYS A 241 0.98 -4.38 -13.76
CA LYS A 241 1.95 -3.72 -14.65
C LYS A 241 3.08 -3.09 -13.86
N GLU A 242 2.77 -2.31 -12.83
CA GLU A 242 3.77 -1.67 -11.97
C GLU A 242 4.68 -2.69 -11.26
N THR A 243 4.11 -3.79 -10.74
CA THR A 243 4.87 -4.82 -10.01
C THR A 243 5.79 -5.59 -10.96
N VAL A 244 5.29 -5.94 -12.15
CA VAL A 244 6.09 -6.60 -13.19
C VAL A 244 7.23 -5.69 -13.63
N ILE A 245 6.98 -4.39 -13.85
CA ILE A 245 8.03 -3.43 -14.21
C ILE A 245 9.08 -3.33 -13.12
N LYS A 246 8.69 -3.11 -11.86
CA LYS A 246 9.64 -3.06 -10.72
C LYS A 246 10.47 -4.34 -10.62
N THR A 247 9.85 -5.49 -10.88
CA THR A 247 10.55 -6.78 -10.88
C THR A 247 11.54 -6.90 -12.03
N ILE A 248 11.14 -6.51 -13.26
CA ILE A 248 12.01 -6.47 -14.43
C ILE A 248 13.17 -5.47 -14.22
N GLU A 249 12.92 -4.29 -13.64
CA GLU A 249 13.95 -3.29 -13.34
C GLU A 249 14.93 -3.78 -12.26
N SER A 250 14.44 -4.48 -11.23
CA SER A 250 15.30 -5.13 -10.23
C SER A 250 16.18 -6.20 -10.87
N LEU A 251 15.61 -7.04 -11.75
CA LEU A 251 16.36 -8.05 -12.49
C LEU A 251 17.35 -7.41 -13.48
N LYS A 252 17.00 -6.30 -14.13
CA LYS A 252 17.90 -5.49 -14.99
C LYS A 252 19.08 -4.97 -14.18
N THR A 253 18.85 -4.53 -12.95
CA THR A 253 19.89 -4.04 -12.05
C THR A 253 20.82 -5.17 -11.60
N GLU A 254 20.26 -6.32 -11.21
CA GLU A 254 21.04 -7.53 -10.89
C GLU A 254 21.87 -7.99 -12.11
N LEU A 255 21.26 -8.05 -13.29
CA LEU A 255 21.91 -8.44 -14.55
C LEU A 255 23.05 -7.50 -14.94
N ASN A 256 22.82 -6.18 -14.88
CA ASN A 256 23.85 -5.17 -15.13
C ASN A 256 24.99 -5.24 -14.09
N GLY A 257 24.67 -5.62 -12.84
CA GLY A 257 25.66 -5.94 -11.82
C GLY A 257 26.55 -7.11 -12.21
N ILE A 258 25.97 -8.22 -12.67
CA ILE A 258 26.70 -9.40 -13.19
C ILE A 258 27.55 -9.01 -14.41
N MET A 259 26.97 -8.29 -15.36
CA MET A 259 27.66 -7.84 -16.57
C MET A 259 28.80 -6.86 -16.27
N SER A 260 28.62 -5.91 -15.36
CA SER A 260 29.68 -4.95 -15.00
C SER A 260 30.86 -5.63 -14.33
N LYS A 261 30.64 -6.63 -13.48
CA LYS A 261 31.70 -7.50 -12.93
C LYS A 261 32.44 -8.23 -14.05
N PHE A 262 31.71 -8.77 -15.03
CA PHE A 262 32.27 -9.42 -16.22
C PHE A 262 33.10 -8.46 -17.09
N ILE A 263 32.64 -7.20 -17.24
CA ILE A 263 33.25 -6.18 -18.10
C ILE A 263 34.48 -5.50 -17.45
N MET A 264 34.45 -5.26 -16.13
CA MET A 264 35.52 -4.57 -15.40
C MET A 264 36.69 -5.47 -15.04
N ALA A 265 36.44 -6.75 -14.73
CA ALA A 265 37.50 -7.68 -14.38
C ALA A 265 38.13 -8.28 -15.64
N LYS A 266 39.27 -7.74 -16.09
CA LYS A 266 40.13 -8.33 -17.17
C LYS A 266 40.60 -9.78 -16.90
N LYS A 267 40.23 -10.35 -15.75
CA LYS A 267 40.34 -11.75 -15.34
C LYS A 267 39.20 -11.98 -14.36
N LEU A 268 38.20 -12.80 -14.67
CA LEU A 268 37.52 -13.61 -13.66
C LEU A 268 36.66 -14.71 -14.28
N ASP A 269 36.58 -15.76 -13.47
CA ASP A 269 36.07 -17.10 -13.64
C ASP A 269 34.71 -17.18 -14.36
N PRO A 270 34.66 -17.64 -15.63
CA PRO A 270 33.40 -17.82 -16.36
C PRO A 270 32.41 -18.73 -15.63
N GLU A 271 32.92 -19.61 -14.77
CA GLU A 271 32.11 -20.51 -13.95
C GLU A 271 31.24 -19.76 -12.93
N ASN A 272 31.78 -18.70 -12.29
CA ASN A 272 31.00 -17.90 -11.33
C ASN A 272 29.93 -17.05 -12.02
N ALA A 273 30.22 -16.51 -13.20
CA ALA A 273 29.23 -15.76 -13.98
C ALA A 273 28.09 -16.67 -14.47
N ARG A 274 28.42 -17.89 -14.87
CA ARG A 274 27.44 -18.93 -15.21
C ARG A 274 26.53 -19.24 -14.03
N ILE A 275 27.10 -19.45 -12.83
CA ILE A 275 26.33 -19.73 -11.61
C ILE A 275 25.40 -18.56 -11.27
N GLU A 276 25.89 -17.31 -11.30
CA GLU A 276 25.06 -16.12 -11.01
C GLU A 276 23.92 -15.96 -12.04
N LEU A 277 24.17 -16.20 -13.34
CA LEU A 277 23.15 -16.14 -14.39
C LEU A 277 22.15 -17.30 -14.33
N GLU A 278 22.57 -18.52 -14.00
CA GLU A 278 21.66 -19.66 -13.80
C GLU A 278 20.75 -19.45 -12.59
N GLN A 279 21.27 -18.86 -11.50
CA GLN A 279 20.47 -18.46 -10.35
C GLN A 279 19.45 -17.38 -10.74
N LEU A 280 19.87 -16.36 -11.51
CA LEU A 280 18.99 -15.32 -12.00
C LEU A 280 17.90 -15.87 -12.94
N ARG A 281 18.25 -16.84 -13.80
CA ARG A 281 17.30 -17.54 -14.69
C ARG A 281 16.25 -18.30 -13.89
N ARG A 282 16.67 -19.08 -12.90
CA ARG A 282 15.75 -19.83 -12.02
C ARG A 282 14.83 -18.90 -11.26
N LYS A 283 15.36 -17.78 -10.76
CA LYS A 283 14.60 -16.73 -10.07
C LYS A 283 13.56 -16.11 -11.01
N ALA A 284 13.95 -15.70 -12.22
CA ALA A 284 13.04 -15.16 -13.22
C ALA A 284 11.94 -16.16 -13.62
N ALA A 285 12.28 -17.43 -13.87
CA ALA A 285 11.32 -18.48 -14.20
C ALA A 285 10.35 -18.77 -13.02
N SER A 286 10.86 -18.79 -11.79
CA SER A 286 10.03 -19.05 -10.60
C SER A 286 9.00 -17.95 -10.30
N ILE A 287 9.19 -16.76 -10.87
CA ILE A 287 8.30 -15.59 -10.72
C ILE A 287 7.43 -15.41 -11.99
N GLY A 288 7.49 -16.35 -12.95
CA GLY A 288 6.68 -16.30 -14.18
C GLY A 288 7.22 -15.38 -15.28
N LEU A 289 8.46 -14.88 -15.16
CA LEU A 289 9.12 -14.05 -16.18
C LEU A 289 9.90 -14.90 -17.19
N GLU A 290 9.24 -15.90 -17.77
CA GLU A 290 9.85 -16.85 -18.72
C GLU A 290 10.42 -16.16 -19.97
N ALA A 291 9.77 -15.09 -20.43
CA ALA A 291 10.25 -14.28 -21.54
C ALA A 291 11.61 -13.63 -21.23
N MET A 292 11.83 -13.15 -20.01
CA MET A 292 13.13 -12.59 -19.59
C MET A 292 14.20 -13.68 -19.46
N ALA A 293 13.83 -14.84 -18.90
CA ALA A 293 14.72 -15.99 -18.79
C ALA A 293 15.22 -16.47 -20.17
N SER A 294 14.31 -16.59 -21.15
CA SER A 294 14.58 -17.15 -22.47
C SER A 294 15.19 -16.18 -23.48
N SER A 295 14.79 -14.90 -23.46
CA SER A 295 15.23 -13.92 -24.48
C SER A 295 16.44 -13.07 -24.07
N VAL A 296 16.75 -13.01 -22.77
CA VAL A 296 17.84 -12.18 -22.22
C VAL A 296 18.88 -13.03 -21.49
N ILE A 297 18.47 -13.90 -20.57
CA ILE A 297 19.42 -14.66 -19.72
C ILE A 297 20.00 -15.89 -20.46
N GLU A 298 19.17 -16.65 -21.18
CA GLU A 298 19.61 -17.81 -21.96
C GLU A 298 20.68 -17.45 -23.02
N PRO A 299 20.52 -16.37 -23.81
CA PRO A 299 21.53 -15.99 -24.80
C PRO A 299 22.85 -15.54 -24.16
N LEU A 300 22.81 -14.96 -22.94
CA LEU A 300 24.01 -14.63 -22.18
C LEU A 300 24.73 -15.88 -21.64
N LEU A 301 23.98 -16.89 -21.18
CA LEU A 301 24.56 -18.19 -20.80
C LEU A 301 25.21 -18.87 -22.01
N MET A 302 24.55 -18.86 -23.17
CA MET A 302 25.11 -19.39 -24.41
C MET A 302 26.37 -18.65 -24.86
N ALA A 303 26.43 -17.33 -24.64
CA ALA A 303 27.61 -16.53 -24.96
C ALA A 303 28.81 -16.80 -24.05
N ILE A 304 28.58 -17.27 -22.81
CA ILE A 304 29.65 -17.73 -21.90
C ILE A 304 30.19 -19.08 -22.35
N ASP A 305 29.31 -19.99 -22.79
CA ASP A 305 29.68 -21.34 -23.25
C ASP A 305 30.34 -21.34 -24.63
N ASP A 306 29.91 -20.46 -25.53
CA ASP A 306 30.39 -20.35 -26.90
C ASP A 306 30.47 -18.88 -27.35
N PRO A 307 31.67 -18.27 -27.33
CA PRO A 307 31.88 -16.89 -27.75
C PRO A 307 31.46 -16.62 -29.20
N GLN A 308 31.38 -17.64 -30.07
CA GLN A 308 30.94 -17.47 -31.46
C GLN A 308 29.41 -17.32 -31.55
N LYS A 309 28.65 -18.02 -30.70
CA LYS A 309 27.18 -17.85 -30.59
C LYS A 309 26.79 -16.50 -30.02
N ALA A 310 27.68 -15.84 -29.28
CA ALA A 310 27.47 -14.46 -28.84
C ALA A 310 27.35 -13.50 -30.03
N VAL A 311 28.10 -13.74 -31.11
CA VAL A 311 28.10 -12.90 -32.32
C VAL A 311 26.81 -13.09 -33.11
N GLU A 312 26.27 -14.32 -33.18
CA GLU A 312 24.96 -14.60 -33.78
C GLU A 312 23.81 -14.02 -32.96
N ASN A 313 23.89 -14.10 -31.63
CA ASN A 313 22.80 -13.67 -30.75
C ASN A 313 22.77 -12.16 -30.48
N PHE A 314 23.91 -11.46 -30.50
CA PHE A 314 23.99 -10.03 -30.16
C PHE A 314 24.52 -9.14 -31.29
N GLY A 315 24.89 -9.73 -32.44
CA GLY A 315 25.11 -9.03 -33.69
C GLY A 315 26.17 -7.93 -33.65
N THR A 316 27.46 -8.28 -33.66
CA THR A 316 28.58 -7.48 -34.21
C THR A 316 29.93 -8.19 -33.94
N GLU A 317 30.86 -8.12 -34.90
CA GLU A 317 32.17 -8.82 -34.93
C GLU A 317 33.20 -8.40 -33.85
N THR A 318 32.80 -7.64 -32.83
CA THR A 318 33.70 -7.26 -31.74
C THR A 318 33.43 -8.10 -30.50
N ILE A 319 34.15 -9.22 -30.41
CA ILE A 319 34.12 -10.22 -29.32
C ILE A 319 34.16 -9.60 -27.89
N PHE A 320 34.57 -8.34 -27.71
CA PHE A 320 34.45 -7.61 -26.43
C PHE A 320 34.21 -6.09 -26.63
N GLY A 321 33.28 -5.71 -27.50
CA GLY A 321 32.73 -4.35 -27.57
C GLY A 321 31.85 -4.05 -26.35
N LYS A 322 32.45 -3.68 -25.22
CA LYS A 322 31.83 -3.54 -23.88
C LYS A 322 30.54 -2.71 -23.81
N GLN A 323 30.27 -1.85 -24.79
CA GLN A 323 29.09 -1.00 -24.86
C GLN A 323 27.94 -1.60 -25.69
N GLU A 324 28.21 -2.51 -26.63
CA GLU A 324 27.20 -3.05 -27.56
C GLU A 324 26.34 -4.13 -26.90
N VAL A 325 26.94 -5.07 -26.16
CA VAL A 325 26.19 -6.13 -25.45
C VAL A 325 25.28 -5.56 -24.37
N SER A 326 25.74 -4.58 -23.60
CA SER A 326 24.91 -3.91 -22.59
C SER A 326 23.76 -3.14 -23.23
N LYS A 327 24.01 -2.49 -24.37
CA LYS A 327 22.98 -1.76 -25.11
C LYS A 327 21.92 -2.71 -25.68
N GLU A 328 22.32 -3.83 -26.28
CA GLU A 328 21.41 -4.84 -26.83
C GLU A 328 20.56 -5.53 -25.75
N VAL A 329 21.17 -5.89 -24.61
CA VAL A 329 20.45 -6.42 -23.44
C VAL A 329 19.43 -5.41 -22.92
N ASN A 330 19.80 -4.13 -22.83
CA ASN A 330 18.88 -3.08 -22.39
C ASN A 330 17.73 -2.86 -23.40
N MET A 331 18.00 -2.90 -24.71
CA MET A 331 16.97 -2.80 -25.75
C MET A 331 15.98 -3.97 -25.72
N ARG A 332 16.45 -5.20 -25.46
CA ARG A 332 15.56 -6.36 -25.30
C ARG A 332 14.69 -6.25 -24.06
N ILE A 333 15.25 -5.77 -22.95
CA ILE A 333 14.48 -5.53 -21.72
C ILE A 333 13.45 -4.42 -21.94
N GLU A 334 13.80 -3.35 -22.64
CA GLU A 334 12.86 -2.27 -23.01
C GLU A 334 11.75 -2.79 -23.93
N GLY A 335 12.06 -3.61 -24.93
CA GLY A 335 11.06 -4.26 -25.78
C GLY A 335 10.12 -5.21 -25.02
N LEU A 336 10.60 -5.89 -23.96
CA LEU A 336 9.75 -6.69 -23.08
C LEU A 336 8.81 -5.80 -22.24
N ILE A 337 9.28 -4.64 -21.78
CA ILE A 337 8.45 -3.67 -21.06
C ILE A 337 7.39 -3.08 -22.00
N ASP A 338 7.77 -2.69 -23.22
CA ASP A 338 6.85 -2.13 -24.21
C ASP A 338 5.75 -3.13 -24.62
N ASN A 339 6.08 -4.41 -24.76
CA ASN A 339 5.10 -5.47 -25.04
C ASN A 339 4.10 -5.73 -23.90
N ILE A 340 4.39 -5.29 -22.67
CA ILE A 340 3.43 -5.35 -21.54
C ILE A 340 2.41 -4.20 -21.62
N PHE A 341 2.71 -3.14 -22.38
CA PHE A 341 1.85 -1.98 -22.59
C PHE A 341 1.11 -1.95 -23.93
N GLY A 342 1.55 -2.75 -24.91
CA GLY A 342 0.97 -2.86 -26.26
C GLY A 342 -0.40 -3.54 -26.34
#